data_AF-A0A0Q4EPW1-F1
#
_entry.id   AF-A0A0Q4EPW1-F1
#
_cell.length_a   1.000
_cell.length_b   1.000
_cell.length_c   1.000
_cell.angle_alpha   90.00
_cell.angle_beta   90.00
_cell.angle_gamma   90.00
#
_symmetry.space_group_name_H-M   'P 1'
#
loop_
_entity.id
_entity.type
_entity.pdbx_description
1 polymer ?
#
loop_
_entity_poly.entity_id
_entity_poly.type
_entity_poly.pdbx_seq_one_letter_code
_entity_poly.pdbx_strand_id
1 'polypeptide(L)' 'MRIADRCVQVMGGTGVTDDTIVAQVFREVRAFRIYDGPTEVHKWSLAKKIKRDWRDAQSPVQP' A
#
# COMPACT_ATOMS: atom_id res chain seq x y z
N MET A 1 0.24 5.22 -3.49
CA MET A 1 0.87 6.45 -4.03
C MET A 1 0.71 6.63 -5.53
N ARG A 2 0.54 5.58 -6.34
CA ARG A 2 0.55 5.71 -7.80
C ARG A 2 -0.45 6.73 -8.37
N ILE A 3 -1.61 6.92 -7.74
CA ILE A 3 -2.61 7.91 -8.19
C ILE A 3 -2.15 9.33 -7.86
N ALA A 4 -1.85 9.62 -6.58
CA ALA A 4 -1.38 10.94 -6.15
C ALA A 4 -0.12 11.38 -6.90
N ASP A 5 0.82 10.46 -7.12
CA ASP A 5 2.05 10.68 -7.89
C ASP A 5 1.77 11.10 -9.35
N ARG A 6 0.81 10.43 -9.99
CA ARG A 6 0.36 10.80 -11.35
C ARG A 6 -0.32 12.17 -11.36
N CYS A 7 -1.10 12.51 -10.34
CA CYS A 7 -1.72 13.84 -10.24
C CYS A 7 -0.64 14.93 -10.13
N VAL A 8 0.39 14.72 -9.31
CA VAL A 8 1.55 15.64 -9.23
C VAL A 8 2.21 15.78 -10.61
N GLN A 9 2.49 14.67 -11.29
CA GLN A 9 3.15 14.67 -12.60
C GLN A 9 2.34 15.42 -13.67
N VAL A 10 1.01 15.26 -13.69
CA VAL A 10 0.13 15.94 -14.65
C VAL A 10 0.09 17.45 -14.41
N MET A 11 0.22 17.90 -13.16
CA MET A 11 0.24 19.33 -12.82
C MET A 11 1.61 19.99 -12.98
N GLY A 12 2.66 19.22 -13.35
CA GLY A 12 4.00 19.76 -13.56
C GLY A 12 4.56 20.46 -12.32
N GLY A 13 5.21 21.62 -12.52
CA GLY A 13 5.83 22.39 -11.43
C GLY A 13 4.86 22.81 -10.33
N THR A 14 3.61 23.12 -10.68
CA THR A 14 2.56 23.47 -9.71
C THR A 14 2.12 22.27 -8.87
N GLY A 15 2.34 21.04 -9.35
CA GLY A 15 2.06 19.82 -8.61
C GLY A 15 2.95 19.58 -7.40
N VAL A 16 4.09 20.26 -7.33
CA VAL A 16 5.04 20.15 -6.21
C VAL A 16 5.05 21.39 -5.31
N THR A 17 4.22 22.40 -5.59
CA THR A 17 4.09 23.57 -4.73
C THR A 17 3.00 23.36 -3.69
N ASP A 18 3.13 24.06 -2.56
CA ASP A 18 2.15 24.04 -1.47
C ASP A 18 0.87 24.82 -1.80
N ASP A 19 0.77 25.35 -3.02
CA ASP A 19 -0.41 26.06 -3.53
C ASP A 19 -1.53 25.11 -3.96
N THR A 20 -1.27 23.80 -3.98
CA THR A 20 -2.24 22.80 -4.43
C THR A 20 -2.51 21.72 -3.40
N ILE A 21 -3.78 21.31 -3.33
CA ILE A 21 -4.22 20.17 -2.50
C ILE A 21 -3.52 18.87 -2.90
N VAL A 22 -3.13 18.72 -4.17
CA VAL A 22 -2.44 17.51 -4.64
C VAL A 22 -1.09 17.32 -3.94
N ALA A 23 -0.32 18.40 -3.73
CA ALA A 23 0.96 18.32 -3.02
C ALA A 23 0.75 17.93 -1.54
N GLN A 24 -0.28 18.48 -0.89
CA GLN A 24 -0.66 18.11 0.46
C GLN A 24 -1.01 16.61 0.54
N VAL A 25 -1.94 16.15 -0.31
CA VAL A 25 -2.36 14.75 -0.36
C VAL A 25 -1.17 13.83 -0.65
N PHE A 26 -0.27 14.19 -1.56
CA PHE A 26 0.93 13.39 -1.85
C PHE A 26 1.80 13.19 -0.60
N ARG A 27 2.03 14.24 0.20
CA ARG A 27 2.79 14.17 1.45
C ARG A 27 2.09 13.34 2.52
N GLU A 28 0.82 13.57 2.74
CA GLU A 28 0.03 12.88 3.77
C GLU A 28 -0.06 11.39 3.46
N VAL A 29 -0.39 11.03 2.22
CA VAL A 29 -0.61 9.64 1.85
C VAL A 29 0.71 8.85 1.97
N ARG A 30 1.87 9.48 1.72
CA ARG A 30 3.19 8.83 1.90
C ARG A 30 3.41 8.29 3.31
N ALA A 31 2.91 8.98 4.34
CA ALA A 31 3.06 8.59 5.73
C ALA A 31 2.28 7.30 6.08
N PHE A 32 1.09 7.10 5.47
CA PHE A 32 0.27 5.89 5.71
C PHE A 32 0.96 4.58 5.33
N ARG A 33 2.01 4.60 4.50
CA ARG A 33 2.79 3.38 4.19
C ARG A 33 3.71 2.91 5.31
N ILE A 34 3.84 3.69 6.37
CA ILE A 34 4.74 3.42 7.50
C ILE A 34 3.96 3.39 8.81
N TYR A 35 3.01 4.33 8.98
CA TYR A 35 2.34 4.59 10.26
C TYR A 35 1.66 3.35 10.88
N ASP A 36 0.88 2.62 10.09
CA ASP A 36 0.17 1.40 10.55
C ASP A 36 0.98 0.12 10.30
N GLY A 37 2.30 0.24 10.24
CA GLY A 37 3.19 -0.83 9.82
C GLY A 37 3.62 -0.69 8.35
N PRO A 38 4.92 -0.91 8.04
CA PRO A 38 5.41 -0.93 6.68
C PRO A 38 4.61 -1.88 5.79
N THR A 39 4.48 -1.54 4.50
CA THR A 39 3.78 -2.37 3.50
C THR A 39 4.30 -3.82 3.49
N GLU A 40 5.59 -4.01 3.77
CA GLU A 40 6.28 -5.29 3.83
C GLU A 40 5.78 -6.17 4.98
N VAL A 41 5.45 -5.58 6.13
CA VAL A 41 4.90 -6.30 7.29
C VAL A 41 3.51 -6.82 6.96
N HIS A 42 2.66 -6.00 6.33
CA HIS A 42 1.35 -6.42 5.86
C HIS A 42 1.43 -7.55 4.84
N LYS A 43 2.35 -7.44 3.87
CA LYS A 43 2.60 -8.50 2.88
C LYS A 43 3.04 -9.79 3.54
N TRP A 44 3.92 -9.73 4.55
CA TRP A 44 4.41 -10.92 5.24
C TRP A 44 3.32 -11.61 6.06
N SER A 45 2.51 -10.83 6.78
CA SER A 45 1.35 -11.34 7.53
C SER A 45 0.35 -12.03 6.59
N LEU A 46 0.04 -11.40 5.45
CA LEU A 46 -0.83 -11.97 4.42
C LEU A 46 -0.24 -13.26 3.82
N ALA A 47 1.06 -13.28 3.49
CA ALA A 47 1.73 -14.45 2.94
C ALA A 47 1.68 -15.65 3.91
N LYS A 48 1.88 -15.42 5.21
CA LYS A 48 1.74 -16.45 6.24
C LYS A 48 0.33 -17.03 6.29
N LYS A 49 -0.69 -16.17 6.24
CA LYS A 49 -2.09 -16.59 6.22
C LYS A 49 -2.36 -17.46 4.99
N ILE A 50 -2.02 -16.97 3.80
CA ILE A 50 -2.20 -17.72 2.53
C ILE A 50 -1.51 -19.08 2.58
N LYS A 51 -0.26 -19.13 3.07
CA LYS A 51 0.50 -20.39 3.19
C LYS A 51 -0.19 -21.40 4.11
N ARG A 52 -0.70 -20.96 5.27
CA ARG A 52 -1.40 -21.82 6.21
C ARG A 52 -2.69 -22.35 5.58
N ASP A 53 -3.51 -21.45 5.04
CA ASP A 53 -4.80 -21.81 4.45
C ASP A 53 -4.61 -22.78 3.26
N TRP A 54 -3.55 -22.61 2.48
CA TRP A 54 -3.15 -23.53 1.40
C TRP A 54 -2.76 -24.93 1.90
N ARG A 55 -2.01 -25.02 3.01
CA ARG A 55 -1.63 -26.30 3.63
C ARG A 55 -2.86 -27.03 4.17
N ASP A 56 -3.75 -26.30 4.83
CA ASP A 56 -4.95 -26.89 5.44
C ASP A 56 -5.90 -27.43 4.34
N ALA A 57 -6.02 -26.74 3.20
CA ALA A 57 -6.78 -27.22 2.04
C ALA A 57 -6.20 -28.48 1.36
N GLN A 58 -4.92 -28.75 1.50
CA GLN A 58 -4.25 -29.96 0.97
C GLN A 58 -4.16 -31.09 1.97
N SER A 59 -4.56 -30.87 3.22
CA SER A 59 -4.56 -31.94 4.19
C SER A 59 -5.57 -32.99 3.71
N PRO A 60 -5.18 -34.27 3.60
CA PRO A 60 -6.09 -35.30 3.15
C PRO A 60 -7.29 -35.31 4.08
N VAL A 61 -8.49 -35.23 3.51
CA VAL A 61 -9.75 -35.41 4.26
C VAL A 61 -9.62 -36.76 4.95
N GLN A 62 -9.48 -36.73 6.28
CA GLN A 62 -9.54 -37.95 7.09
C GLN A 62 -10.96 -38.50 6.96
N PRO A 63 -11.12 -39.82 6.72
CA PRO A 63 -12.44 -40.45 6.63
C PRO A 63 -13.22 -40.34 7.94
#